data_AF-A0A917V5T8-F1
#
_entry.id   AF-A0A917V5T8-F1
#
_cell.length_a   1.000
_cell.length_b   1.000
_cell.length_c   1.000
_cell.angle_alpha   90.00
_cell.angle_beta   90.00
_cell.angle_gamma   90.00
#
_symmetry.space_group_name_H-M   'P 1'
#
loop_
_entity.id
_entity.type
_entity.pdbx_description
1 polymer ?
#
loop_
_entity_poly.entity_id
_entity_poly.type
_entity_poly.pdbx_seq_one_letter_code
_entity_poly.pdbx_strand_id
1 'polypeptide(L)' 'MQFEIQPNVDRRPDGDTFTVARLFAADGARRRDLSHLIDRSYPYQSLRELRWHLAERFAVPVKGVEIRAA' A
#
# COMPACT_ATOMS: atom_id res chain seq x y z
N MET A 1 5.88 -11.16 0.05
CA MET A 1 6.26 -9.86 -0.52
C MET A 1 6.10 -8.79 0.53
N GLN A 2 7.16 -8.02 0.74
CA GLN A 2 7.17 -6.91 1.68
C GLN A 2 7.04 -5.61 0.92
N PHE A 3 6.09 -4.78 1.34
CA PHE A 3 5.84 -3.47 0.79
C PHE A 3 6.08 -2.40 1.85
N GLU A 4 6.69 -1.31 1.44
CA GLU A 4 6.83 -0.10 2.22
C GLU A 4 6.02 1.01 1.55
N ILE A 5 5.19 1.68 2.33
CA ILE A 5 4.34 2.77 1.85
C ILE A 5 4.65 4.09 2.55
N GLN A 6 4.44 5.17 1.81
CA GLN A 6 4.30 6.51 2.37
C GLN A 6 2.82 6.90 2.28
N PRO A 7 2.05 6.73 3.37
CA PRO A 7 0.65 7.12 3.38
C PRO A 7 0.51 8.64 3.45
N ASN A 8 -0.46 9.19 2.74
CA ASN A 8 -0.96 10.54 2.96
C ASN A 8 -2.34 10.43 3.61
N VAL A 9 -2.40 10.70 4.91
CA VAL A 9 -3.61 10.53 5.72
C VAL A 9 -4.52 11.75 5.54
N ASP A 10 -5.75 11.47 5.14
CA ASP A 10 -6.83 12.45 5.06
C ASP A 10 -7.79 12.18 6.22
N ARG A 11 -7.73 13.05 7.24
CA ARG A 11 -8.58 12.97 8.42
C ARG A 11 -9.90 13.64 8.14
N ARG A 12 -10.99 12.87 8.18
CA ARG A 12 -12.35 13.39 7.99
C ARG A 12 -13.20 13.21 9.24
N PRO A 13 -14.23 14.04 9.44
CA PRO A 13 -15.16 13.90 10.56
C PRO A 13 -15.80 12.50 10.64
N ASP A 14 -16.02 11.87 9.48
CA ASP A 14 -16.69 10.59 9.34
C ASP A 14 -15.74 9.38 9.29
N GLY A 15 -14.43 9.60 9.50
CA GLY A 15 -13.41 8.55 9.52
C GLY A 15 -12.11 8.92 8.81
N ASP A 16 -11.00 8.38 9.30
CA ASP A 16 -9.68 8.58 8.68
C ASP A 16 -9.52 7.68 7.44
N THR A 17 -9.10 8.29 6.34
CA THR A 17 -8.69 7.58 5.12
C THR A 17 -7.24 7.90 4.80
N PHE A 18 -6.62 7.13 3.91
CA PHE A 18 -5.30 7.50 3.40
C PHE A 18 -5.15 7.14 1.93
N THR A 19 -4.39 7.96 1.22
CA THR A 19 -3.88 7.65 -0.12
C THR A 19 -2.43 7.16 -0.01
N VAL A 20 -1.95 6.43 -1.03
CA VAL A 20 -0.56 5.95 -1.04
C VAL A 20 0.27 6.87 -1.95
N ALA A 21 1.04 7.77 -1.35
CA ALA A 21 1.88 8.71 -2.10
C ALA A 21 3.05 8.02 -2.81
N ARG A 22 3.67 7.05 -2.11
CA ARG A 22 4.69 6.15 -2.67
C ARG A 22 4.50 4.72 -2.18
N LEU A 23 4.74 3.77 -3.08
CA LEU A 23 4.74 2.33 -2.83
C LEU A 23 6.07 1.75 -3.28
N PHE A 24 6.69 0.96 -2.43
CA PHE A 24 7.92 0.26 -2.75
C PHE A 24 7.84 -1.20 -2.38
N ALA A 25 8.43 -2.07 -3.19
CA ALA A 25 8.70 -3.44 -2.79
C ALA A 25 10.13 -3.57 -2.25
N ALA A 26 10.26 -4.31 -1.15
CA ALA A 26 11.54 -4.79 -0.65
C ALA A 26 11.87 -6.11 -1.37
N ASP A 27 12.87 -6.06 -2.24
CA ASP A 27 13.42 -7.20 -2.97
C ASP A 27 14.90 -7.34 -2.57
N GLY A 28 15.15 -8.05 -1.47
CA GLY A 28 16.47 -8.16 -0.86
C GLY A 28 17.03 -6.80 -0.43
N ALA A 29 18.22 -6.44 -0.93
CA ALA A 29 18.91 -5.18 -0.61
C ALA A 29 18.42 -3.98 -1.45
N ARG A 30 17.49 -4.18 -2.40
CA ARG A 30 17.02 -3.11 -3.29
C ARG A 30 15.55 -2.79 -3.04
N ARG A 31 15.29 -1.49 -2.91
CA ARG A 31 13.95 -0.93 -2.85
C ARG A 31 13.51 -0.56 -4.27
N ARG A 32 12.46 -1.22 -4.78
CA ARG A 32 11.90 -0.95 -6.11
C ARG A 32 10.66 -0.07 -5.99
N ASP A 33 10.61 1.05 -6.68
CA ASP A 33 9.43 1.92 -6.73
C ASP A 33 8.35 1.30 -7.61
N LEU A 34 7.20 1.03 -7.01
CA LEU A 34 6.01 0.44 -7.63
C LEU A 34 4.80 1.38 -7.57
N SER A 35 5.02 2.66 -7.26
CA SER A 35 3.96 3.67 -7.12
C SER A 35 3.14 3.85 -8.41
N HIS A 36 3.74 3.57 -9.57
CA HIS A 36 3.09 3.63 -10.88
C HIS A 36 2.16 2.44 -11.16
N LEU A 37 2.18 1.39 -10.34
CA LEU A 37 1.36 0.20 -10.52
C LEU A 37 0.02 0.28 -9.80
N ILE A 38 -0.18 1.25 -8.92
CA ILE A 38 -1.44 1.48 -8.22
C ILE A 38 -1.99 2.86 -8.55
N ASP A 39 -3.30 3.02 -8.42
CA ASP A 39 -3.89 4.36 -8.37
C ASP A 39 -3.55 5.00 -7.02
N ARG A 40 -2.83 6.12 -7.08
CA ARG A 40 -2.40 6.89 -5.90
C ARG A 40 -3.46 7.86 -5.39
N SER A 41 -4.53 8.07 -6.16
CA SER A 41 -5.67 8.89 -5.75
C SER A 41 -6.73 8.10 -4.98
N TYR A 42 -6.64 6.77 -4.99
CA TYR A 42 -7.59 5.89 -4.32
C TYR A 42 -7.50 6.03 -2.79
N PRO A 43 -8.61 6.42 -2.11
CA PRO A 43 -8.64 6.56 -0.66
C PRO A 43 -8.90 5.20 0.00
N TYR A 44 -7.89 4.64 0.67
CA TYR A 44 -8.03 3.42 1.46
C TYR A 44 -8.61 3.74 2.84
N GLN A 45 -9.52 2.89 3.29
CA GLN A 45 -10.13 2.93 4.62
C GLN A 45 -9.25 2.23 5.67
N SER A 46 -8.35 1.33 5.24
CA SER A 46 -7.48 0.59 6.17
C SER A 46 -6.28 -0.04 5.48
N LEU A 47 -5.25 -0.37 6.27
CA LEU A 47 -4.13 -1.21 5.79
C LEU A 47 -4.60 -2.59 5.34
N ARG A 48 -5.71 -3.11 5.90
CA ARG A 48 -6.29 -4.39 5.47
C ARG A 48 -6.78 -4.32 4.03
N GLU A 49 -7.48 -3.23 3.68
CA GLU A 49 -7.95 -3.00 2.31
C GLU A 49 -6.77 -2.88 1.34
N LEU A 50 -5.76 -2.08 1.69
CA LEU A 50 -4.55 -1.98 0.89
C LEU A 50 -3.88 -3.36 0.69
N ARG A 51 -3.83 -4.19 1.74
CA ARG A 51 -3.27 -5.55 1.67
C ARG A 51 -3.98 -6.43 0.66
N TRP A 52 -5.31 -6.37 0.61
CA TRP A 52 -6.10 -7.10 -0.39
C TRP A 52 -5.83 -6.57 -1.79
N HIS A 53 -5.87 -5.25 -1.98
CA HIS A 53 -5.62 -4.65 -3.28
C HIS A 53 -4.22 -5.01 -3.82
N LEU A 54 -3.17 -4.95 -2.99
CA LEU A 54 -1.83 -5.36 -3.40
C LEU A 54 -1.75 -6.87 -3.71
N ALA A 55 -2.44 -7.71 -2.93
CA ALA A 55 -2.48 -9.15 -3.18
C ALA A 55 -3.06 -9.46 -4.56
N GLU A 56 -4.19 -8.84 -4.90
CA GLU A 56 -4.83 -8.97 -6.21
C GLU A 56 -3.94 -8.39 -7.33
N ARG A 57 -3.39 -7.19 -7.13
CA ARG A 57 -2.59 -6.50 -8.13
C ARG A 57 -1.32 -7.24 -8.52
N PHE A 58 -0.69 -7.93 -7.57
CA PHE A 58 0.55 -8.67 -7.78
C PHE A 58 0.34 -10.19 -7.90
N ALA A 59 -0.92 -10.66 -7.95
CA ALA A 59 -1.28 -12.08 -8.03
C ALA A 59 -0.60 -12.95 -6.94
N VAL A 60 -0.54 -12.43 -5.71
CA VAL A 60 0.04 -13.14 -4.55
C VAL A 60 -1.01 -13.40 -3.48
N PRO A 61 -0.85 -14.45 -2.65
CA PRO A 61 -1.75 -14.67 -1.52
C PRO A 61 -1.72 -13.50 -0.54
N VAL A 62 -2.89 -13.07 -0.05
CA VAL A 62 -3.02 -12.00 0.96
C VAL A 62 -2.13 -12.27 2.18
N LYS A 63 -2.07 -13.53 2.64
CA LYS A 63 -1.20 -13.93 3.77
C LYS A 63 0.29 -13.69 3.51
N GLY A 64 0.72 -13.67 2.25
CA GLY A 64 2.09 -13.38 1.84
C GLY A 64 2.38 -11.88 1.61
N VAL A 65 1.40 -10.99 1.74
CA VAL A 65 1.59 -9.53 1.63
C VAL A 65 1.85 -8.94 3.01
N GLU A 66 3.02 -8.34 3.20
CA GLU A 66 3.35 -7.57 4.40
C GLU A 66 3.47 -6.09 4.02
N ILE A 67 2.87 -5.20 4.82
CA ILE A 67 2.92 -3.76 4.59
C ILE A 67 3.55 -3.09 5.80
N ARG A 68 4.50 -2.18 5.55
CA ARG A 68 5.08 -1.29 6.55
C ARG A 68 4.84 0.15 6.12
N ALA A 69 4.40 0.99 7.06
CA ALA A 69 4.36 2.43 6.86
C ALA A 69 5.72 3.02 7.29
N ALA A 70 6.29 3.87 6.43
CA ALA A 70 7.49 4.65 6.70
C ALA A 70 7.17 6.01 7.29
#